data_AF-A0A258W4E0-F1
#
_entry.id   AF-A0A258W4E0-F1
#
_cell.length_a   1.000
_cell.length_b   1.000
_cell.length_c   1.000
_cell.angle_alpha   90.00
_cell.angle_beta   90.00
_cell.angle_gamma   90.00
#
_symmetry.space_group_name_H-M   'P 1'
#
loop_
_entity.id
_entity.type
_entity.pdbx_description
1 polymer ?
#
loop_
_entity_poly.entity_id
_entity_poly.type
_entity_poly.pdbx_seq_one_letter_code
_entity_poly.pdbx_strand_id
1 'polypeptide(L)' 'MKPVIVINIVTPKEGKMDELIELQKKGQRKFAHVPDGWIGGRLHVSHDRRRMVVMLVFETVAQHQAKGE' A
#
# COMPACT_ATOMS: atom_id res chain seq x y z
N MET A 1 20.66 -6.84 -5.30
CA MET A 1 19.44 -6.27 -4.68
C MET A 1 18.27 -7.19 -5.03
N LYS A 2 17.40 -7.55 -4.08
CA LYS A 2 16.25 -8.46 -4.30
C LYS A 2 14.97 -7.74 -3.88
N PRO A 3 14.31 -7.01 -4.80
CA PRO A 3 13.13 -6.24 -4.46
C PRO A 3 12.01 -7.15 -3.96
N VAL A 4 11.22 -6.62 -3.03
CA VAL A 4 10.12 -7.32 -2.38
C VAL A 4 8.83 -6.58 -2.68
N ILE A 5 7.79 -7.34 -3.02
CA ILE A 5 6.45 -6.82 -3.20
C ILE A 5 5.58 -7.32 -2.07
N VAL A 6 4.94 -6.40 -1.36
CA VAL A 6 3.96 -6.70 -0.32
C VAL A 6 2.58 -6.43 -0.89
N ILE A 7 1.72 -7.44 -0.83
CA ILE A 7 0.34 -7.39 -1.34
C ILE A 7 -0.60 -7.54 -0.16
N ASN A 8 -1.33 -6.47 0.15
CA ASN A 8 -2.40 -6.49 1.14
C ASN A 8 -3.74 -6.51 0.42
N ILE A 9 -4.64 -7.41 0.82
CA ILE A 9 -6.01 -7.47 0.33
C ILE A 9 -6.92 -7.05 1.47
N VAL A 10 -7.69 -5.98 1.25
CA VAL A 10 -8.54 -5.36 2.27
C VAL A 10 -10.00 -5.41 1.83
N THR A 11 -10.86 -5.81 2.75
CA THR A 11 -12.31 -5.74 2.61
C THR A 11 -12.82 -4.55 3.43
N PRO A 12 -13.14 -3.40 2.82
CA PRO A 12 -13.73 -2.28 3.55
C PRO A 12 -15.11 -2.64 4.09
N LYS A 13 -15.54 -1.89 5.11
CA LYS A 13 -16.96 -1.84 5.50
C LYS A 13 -17.81 -1.36 4.32
N GLU A 14 -19.08 -1.73 4.31
CA GLU A 14 -20.02 -1.30 3.27
C GLU A 14 -20.06 0.24 3.16
N GLY A 15 -20.07 0.75 1.93
CA GLY A 15 -20.04 2.19 1.65
C GLY A 15 -18.71 2.90 1.93
N LYS A 16 -17.66 2.18 2.38
CA LYS A 16 -16.36 2.78 2.77
C LYS A 16 -15.24 2.64 1.74
N MET A 17 -15.51 2.14 0.54
CA MET A 17 -14.48 1.92 -0.48
C MET A 17 -13.78 3.22 -0.89
N ASP A 18 -14.53 4.28 -1.20
CA ASP A 18 -13.93 5.54 -1.66
C ASP A 18 -13.14 6.24 -0.56
N GLU A 19 -13.64 6.21 0.68
CA GLU A 19 -12.91 6.71 1.85
C GLU A 19 -11.59 5.96 2.05
N LEU A 20 -11.61 4.62 1.90
CA LEU A 20 -10.42 3.79 2.00
C LEU A 20 -9.41 4.09 0.87
N ILE A 21 -9.88 4.31 -0.37
CA ILE A 21 -9.01 4.69 -1.50
C ILE A 21 -8.30 6.01 -1.21
N GLU A 22 -9.03 7.02 -0.74
CA GLU A 22 -8.44 8.33 -0.44
C GLU A 22 -7.46 8.26 0.73
N LEU A 23 -7.78 7.45 1.76
CA LEU A 23 -6.86 7.18 2.86
C LEU A 23 -5.55 6.54 2.37
N GLN A 24 -5.64 5.51 1.51
CA GLN A 24 -4.45 4.86 0.97
C GLN A 24 -3.63 5.77 0.07
N LYS A 25 -4.28 6.54 -0.83
CA LYS A 25 -3.57 7.52 -1.67
C LYS A 25 -2.85 8.57 -0.83
N LYS A 26 -3.50 9.07 0.23
CA LYS A 26 -2.89 10.03 1.16
C LYS A 26 -1.71 9.40 1.89
N GLY A 27 -1.86 8.16 2.35
CA GLY A 27 -0.78 7.36 2.94
C GLY A 27 0.40 7.24 2.00
N GLN A 28 0.19 6.74 0.77
CA GLN A 28 1.24 6.59 -0.24
C GLN A 28 1.98 7.90 -0.51
N ARG A 29 1.26 9.03 -0.65
CA ARG A 29 1.92 10.34 -0.80
C ARG A 29 2.75 10.74 0.41
N LYS A 30 2.27 10.46 1.63
CA LYS A 30 3.01 10.77 2.86
C LYS A 30 4.25 9.90 3.00
N PHE A 31 4.17 8.62 2.64
CA PHE A 31 5.27 7.67 2.76
C PHE A 31 6.25 7.73 1.57
N ALA A 32 6.00 8.54 0.53
CA ALA A 32 6.91 8.86 -0.60
C ALA A 32 8.33 9.18 -0.24
N HIS A 33 8.52 9.69 0.96
CA HIS A 33 9.77 10.27 1.34
C HIS A 33 10.25 9.75 2.70
N VAL A 34 9.64 8.67 3.23
CA VAL A 34 9.84 8.26 4.63
C VAL A 34 10.60 6.93 4.77
N PRO A 35 10.18 5.79 4.17
CA PRO A 35 10.94 4.56 4.29
C PRO A 35 12.13 4.59 3.34
N ASP A 36 13.33 4.37 3.88
CA ASP A 36 14.49 4.03 3.07
C ASP A 36 14.17 2.82 2.17
N GLY A 37 14.52 2.89 0.89
CA GLY A 37 14.24 1.83 -0.08
C GLY A 37 12.79 1.64 -0.52
N TRP A 38 11.88 2.61 -0.29
CA TRP A 38 10.56 2.57 -0.94
C TRP A 38 10.67 2.88 -2.45
N ILE A 39 10.20 1.95 -3.30
CA ILE A 39 10.22 2.10 -4.76
C ILE A 39 8.90 2.68 -5.27
N GLY A 40 7.77 2.28 -4.68
CA GLY A 40 6.46 2.73 -5.11
C GLY A 40 5.33 1.79 -4.72
N GLY A 41 4.12 2.09 -5.19
CA GLY A 41 2.95 1.29 -4.90
C GLY A 41 1.80 1.50 -5.87
N ARG A 42 0.84 0.58 -5.83
CA ARG A 42 -0.37 0.64 -6.66
C ARG A 42 -1.58 0.17 -5.88
N LEU A 43 -2.72 0.79 -6.17
CA LEU A 43 -4.01 0.42 -5.64
C LEU A 43 -4.86 -0.17 -6.76
N HIS A 44 -5.49 -1.31 -6.50
CA HIS A 44 -6.50 -1.90 -7.37
C HIS A 44 -7.79 -2.09 -6.59
N VAL A 45 -8.91 -1.83 -7.24
CA VAL A 45 -10.25 -2.09 -6.69
C VAL A 45 -10.85 -3.22 -7.50
N SER A 46 -11.44 -4.21 -6.83
CA SER A 46 -12.13 -5.30 -7.51
C SER A 46 -13.33 -4.77 -8.31
N HIS A 47 -13.72 -5.50 -9.36
CA HIS A 47 -14.86 -5.10 -10.20
C HIS A 47 -16.17 -4.95 -9.41
N ASP A 48 -16.37 -5.79 -8.39
CA ASP A 48 -17.52 -5.72 -7.48
C ASP A 48 -17.39 -4.64 -6.39
N ARG A 49 -16.26 -3.92 -6.35
CA ARG A 49 -15.91 -2.90 -5.35
C ARG A 49 -15.99 -3.40 -3.89
N ARG A 50 -15.90 -4.70 -3.64
CA ARG A 50 -15.89 -5.28 -2.29
C ARG A 50 -14.49 -5.47 -1.72
N ARG A 51 -13.46 -5.39 -2.55
CA ARG A 51 -12.07 -5.59 -2.15
C ARG A 51 -11.17 -4.54 -2.78
N MET A 52 -10.12 -4.21 -2.07
CA MET A 52 -9.02 -3.41 -2.57
C MET A 52 -7.71 -4.19 -2.38
N VAL A 53 -6.87 -4.17 -3.40
CA VAL A 53 -5.52 -4.73 -3.37
C VAL A 53 -4.53 -3.57 -3.31
N VAL A 54 -3.69 -3.56 -2.27
CA VAL A 54 -2.61 -2.60 -2.08
C VAL A 54 -1.30 -3.32 -2.34
N MET A 55 -0.58 -2.87 -3.36
CA MET A 55 0.74 -3.37 -3.71
C MET A 55 1.78 -2.31 -3.32
N LEU A 56 2.80 -2.71 -2.57
CA LEU A 56 3.92 -1.85 -2.16
C LEU A 56 5.23 -2.55 -2.51
N VAL A 57 6.19 -1.79 -3.06
CA VAL A 57 7.47 -2.32 -3.55
C VAL A 57 8.61 -1.69 -2.76
N PHE A 58 9.50 -2.52 -2.24
CA PHE A 58 10.69 -2.12 -1.48
C PHE A 58 11.95 -2.77 -2.07
N GLU A 59 13.11 -2.15 -1.90
CA GLU A 59 14.39 -2.68 -2.39
C GLU A 59 14.83 -3.97 -1.68
N THR A 60 14.46 -4.14 -0.40
CA THR A 60 14.80 -5.31 0.42
C THR A 60 13.71 -5.66 1.44
N VAL A 61 13.76 -6.89 1.98
CA VAL A 61 12.90 -7.34 3.09
C VAL A 61 13.10 -6.48 4.34
N ALA A 62 14.36 -6.13 4.64
CA ALA A 62 14.72 -5.39 5.85
C ALA A 62 14.10 -3.98 5.87
N GLN A 63 14.12 -3.28 4.73
CA GLN A 63 13.51 -1.96 4.59
C GLN A 63 11.98 -1.99 4.71
N HIS A 64 11.32 -3.05 4.25
CA HIS A 64 9.88 -3.24 4.53
C HIS A 64 9.60 -3.47 6.02
N GLN A 65 10.48 -4.19 6.72
CA GLN A 65 10.29 -4.54 8.15
C GLN A 65 10.71 -3.42 9.12
N ALA A 66 11.45 -2.43 8.64
CA ALA A 66 11.81 -1.26 9.43
C ALA A 66 10.53 -0.56 9.90
N LYS A 67 10.31 -0.55 11.22
CA LYS A 67 9.20 0.21 11.81
C LYS A 67 9.53 1.69 11.58
N GLY A 68 8.60 2.44 10.98
CA GLY A 68 8.73 3.89 10.92
C GLY A 68 8.83 4.43 12.34
N GLU A 69 9.97 5.02 12.68
CA GLU A 69 10.19 5.78 13.92
C GLU A 69 9.29 7.03 13.98
#